data_AF-A0A1Y6KPQ1-F1
#
_entry.id   AF-A0A1Y6KPQ1-F1
#
_cell.length_a   1.000
_cell.length_b   1.000
_cell.length_c   1.000
_cell.angle_alpha   90.00
_cell.angle_beta   90.00
_cell.angle_gamma   90.00
#
_symmetry.space_group_name_H-M   'P 1'
#
loop_
_entity.id
_entity.type
_entity.pdbx_description
1 polymer ?
#
loop_
_entity_poly.entity_id
_entity_poly.type
_entity_poly.pdbx_seq_one_letter_code
_entity_poly.pdbx_strand_id
1 'polypeptide(L)'
;MRFLSLASRLARRSRCPAILAAVVLTGSASGALSADNVNLVRELAGRVGPIVGSSQACTSIAARRVQAILTKFQEAIREASTNPNDRNELAREFERNIAEGRAAVNAGRADCRLVERQLADLERSVSAPPTPQATVAPAAANAATGTVRPVASGNVRGVTDQEIRFGMVIPYTGSAKENGQSYKRGIEVAFARTNAAGGVNGRMLKLIAADDGFEPSRTPEAMKLLWDKEQVFGYLGNLGTPTAAVAVPFALERKALFFAPFTGGSVVRRDPPDRYVFNYRPSFVEEADAAVRYLLKMRKIRPNQIAVFGQNDDLGEQGFAGVARAYRAAGLNDKAIVRLLYARNSIDMDEAVAQLKAQKVPIKAIVMVGTTRPAAKFIEKTRDLYPGMIYTNMSIVGATALAQELMLLGPRFTENVIVTQAVPAVSGYSSTVLDFKTALSQVAPGEVPDYISLEGYIAANLLIDALKRCGPQLDTERLVEALESTRNLDMGLGAALNLSRGDHQALHKVWGTQLDKSGVYQPIDLE
;
A
#
# COMPACT_ATOMS: atom_id res chain seq x y z
N MET A 1 67.20 -6.39 44.86
CA MET A 1 66.58 -5.22 44.20
C MET A 1 65.17 -5.60 43.77
N ARG A 2 64.16 -4.98 44.41
CA ARG A 2 62.79 -4.63 43.94
C ARG A 2 62.03 -5.66 43.09
N PHE A 3 61.06 -6.38 43.69
CA PHE A 3 59.60 -6.06 43.74
C PHE A 3 58.90 -6.33 42.38
N LEU A 4 58.07 -7.39 42.29
CA LEU A 4 56.58 -7.36 42.32
C LEU A 4 55.99 -6.70 41.04
N SER A 5 54.94 -7.16 40.34
CA SER A 5 53.78 -7.95 40.73
C SER A 5 52.77 -7.96 39.57
N LEU A 6 52.07 -9.08 39.41
CA LEU A 6 50.65 -9.27 39.06
C LEU A 6 49.96 -8.54 37.89
N ALA A 7 49.14 -9.38 37.25
CA ALA A 7 47.72 -9.17 36.92
C ALA A 7 47.35 -8.56 35.57
N SER A 8 46.96 -9.47 34.66
CA SER A 8 45.56 -9.67 34.24
C SER A 8 44.62 -8.46 34.18
N ARG A 9 43.86 -8.42 33.07
CA ARG A 9 42.60 -7.69 32.82
C ARG A 9 42.75 -6.27 32.28
N LEU A 10 42.70 -6.13 30.95
CA LEU A 10 41.80 -5.18 30.27
C LEU A 10 41.66 -5.43 28.76
N ALA A 11 41.71 -6.70 28.33
CA ALA A 11 40.94 -7.13 27.16
C ALA A 11 39.50 -7.44 27.62
N ARG A 12 38.77 -6.42 28.08
CA ARG A 12 37.34 -6.52 28.40
C ARG A 12 36.57 -5.70 27.39
N ARG A 13 35.97 -6.43 26.45
CA ARG A 13 34.69 -6.12 25.80
C ARG A 13 34.63 -4.73 25.14
N SER A 14 34.95 -4.67 23.85
CA SER A 14 34.30 -3.78 22.89
C SER A 14 32.79 -4.11 22.82
N ARG A 15 32.05 -3.75 23.88
CA ARG A 15 30.59 -3.61 23.87
C ARG A 15 30.27 -2.30 23.15
N CYS A 16 30.34 -2.30 21.82
CA CYS A 16 30.12 -1.08 21.04
C CYS A 16 29.36 -1.27 19.70
N PRO A 17 28.32 -2.13 19.65
CA PRO A 17 27.16 -1.79 18.81
C PRO A 17 25.80 -1.89 19.54
N ALA A 18 25.75 -2.52 20.72
CA ALA A 18 24.48 -2.90 21.34
C ALA A 18 23.77 -1.78 22.13
N ILE A 19 24.48 -0.70 22.49
CA ILE A 19 23.97 0.28 23.47
C ILE A 19 23.12 1.37 22.80
N LEU A 20 23.41 1.76 21.56
CA LEU A 20 22.59 2.73 20.82
C LEU A 20 21.27 2.11 20.33
N ALA A 21 21.30 0.82 19.97
CA ALA A 21 20.10 0.06 19.63
C ALA A 21 19.17 -0.10 20.84
N ALA A 22 19.71 -0.29 22.05
CA ALA A 22 18.90 -0.52 23.25
C ALA A 22 18.06 0.70 23.67
N VAL A 23 18.56 1.93 23.52
CA VAL A 23 17.80 3.15 23.90
C VAL A 23 16.65 3.45 22.94
N VAL A 24 16.85 3.17 21.65
CA VAL A 24 15.79 3.33 20.63
C VAL A 24 14.79 2.15 20.66
N LEU A 25 15.08 1.08 21.41
CA LEU A 25 14.27 -0.16 21.47
C LEU A 25 13.60 -0.44 22.83
N THR A 26 13.63 0.47 23.81
CA THR A 26 12.85 0.32 25.07
C THR A 26 11.64 1.25 25.17
N GLY A 27 11.02 1.57 24.02
CA GLY A 27 9.77 2.31 23.94
C GLY A 27 8.53 1.43 23.76
N SER A 28 8.33 0.40 24.60
CA SER A 28 7.00 -0.17 24.98
C SER A 28 7.12 -1.48 25.77
N ALA A 29 7.54 -1.38 27.03
CA ALA A 29 7.11 -2.30 28.07
C ALA A 29 6.65 -1.46 29.25
N SER A 30 5.40 -1.64 29.67
CA SER A 30 4.84 -1.01 30.86
C SER A 30 5.69 -1.35 32.08
N GLY A 31 6.49 -0.38 32.57
CA GLY A 31 7.28 -0.52 33.80
C GLY A 31 8.33 0.58 33.95
N ALA A 32 8.09 1.53 34.86
CA ALA A 32 9.02 2.53 35.43
C ALA A 32 10.13 3.11 34.52
N LEU A 33 9.96 4.37 34.08
CA LEU A 33 11.06 5.22 33.61
C LEU A 33 12.04 5.44 34.76
N SER A 34 13.28 4.93 34.65
CA SER A 34 14.30 5.05 35.69
C SER A 34 15.33 6.13 35.34
N ALA A 35 16.05 6.62 36.37
CA ALA A 35 17.21 7.51 36.21
C ALA A 35 18.30 6.91 35.29
N ASP A 36 18.27 5.59 35.04
CA ASP A 36 19.20 4.91 34.14
C ASP A 36 18.96 5.31 32.68
N ASN A 37 17.72 5.56 32.25
CA ASN A 37 17.40 5.98 30.88
C ASN A 37 17.92 7.38 30.57
N VAL A 38 17.80 8.31 31.54
CA VAL A 38 18.32 9.68 31.42
C VAL A 38 19.84 9.66 31.31
N ASN A 39 20.53 8.89 32.17
CA ASN A 39 21.99 8.76 32.11
C ASN A 39 22.48 8.10 30.82
N LEU A 40 21.73 7.14 30.30
CA LEU A 40 22.06 6.45 29.06
C LEU A 40 21.91 7.36 27.84
N VAL A 41 20.82 8.13 27.75
CA VAL A 41 20.62 9.13 26.69
C VAL A 41 21.66 10.25 26.80
N ARG A 42 22.05 10.63 28.02
CA ARG A 42 23.15 11.58 28.26
C ARG A 42 24.48 11.06 27.69
N GLU A 43 24.85 9.81 27.99
CA GLU A 43 26.06 9.19 27.45
C GLU A 43 26.03 9.11 25.92
N LEU A 44 24.87 8.78 25.35
CA LEU A 44 24.69 8.75 23.90
C LEU A 44 24.79 10.15 23.27
N ALA A 45 24.30 11.20 23.93
CA ALA A 45 24.38 12.56 23.43
C ALA A 45 25.84 13.00 23.24
N GLY A 46 26.72 12.63 24.18
CA GLY A 46 28.17 12.86 24.09
C GLY A 46 28.87 12.10 22.96
N ARG A 47 28.33 10.95 22.54
CA ARG A 47 28.91 10.13 21.46
C ARG A 47 28.36 10.49 20.08
N VAL A 48 27.06 10.79 20.01
CA VAL A 48 26.33 11.05 18.75
C VAL A 48 26.45 12.52 18.35
N GLY A 49 26.37 13.44 19.31
CA GLY A 49 26.38 14.88 19.06
C GLY A 49 27.58 15.34 18.22
N PRO A 50 28.83 14.95 18.54
CA PRO A 50 29.99 15.39 17.78
C PRO A 50 30.01 14.85 16.35
N ILE A 51 29.51 13.63 16.12
CA ILE A 51 29.41 13.02 14.78
C ILE A 51 28.39 13.79 13.93
N VAL A 52 27.23 14.10 14.51
CA VAL A 52 26.17 14.89 13.86
C VAL A 52 26.68 16.30 13.54
N GLY A 53 27.30 16.98 14.50
CA GLY A 53 27.88 18.31 14.32
C GLY A 53 28.95 18.38 13.24
N SER A 54 29.88 17.42 13.26
CA SER A 54 30.92 17.29 12.24
C SER A 54 30.30 17.02 10.86
N SER A 55 29.26 16.20 10.81
CA SER A 55 28.57 15.87 9.56
C SER A 55 27.85 17.08 8.94
N GLN A 56 27.32 17.99 9.77
CA GLN A 56 26.70 19.25 9.29
C GLN A 56 27.73 20.24 8.72
N ALA A 57 28.98 20.17 9.14
CA ALA A 57 30.06 21.04 8.65
C ALA A 57 30.66 20.55 7.32
N CYS A 58 30.44 19.29 6.96
CA CYS A 58 31.00 18.68 5.76
C CYS A 58 30.04 18.80 4.57
N THR A 59 30.40 19.60 3.57
CA THR A 59 29.58 19.79 2.35
C THR A 59 29.42 18.52 1.51
N SER A 60 30.28 17.52 1.68
CA SER A 60 30.18 16.21 1.02
C SER A 60 29.05 15.33 1.56
N ILE A 61 28.54 15.63 2.76
CA ILE A 61 27.51 14.83 3.42
C ILE A 61 26.14 15.44 3.16
N ALA A 62 25.23 14.66 2.60
CA ALA A 62 23.87 15.11 2.31
C ALA A 62 23.09 15.45 3.60
N ALA A 63 22.57 16.68 3.69
CA ALA A 63 21.82 17.18 4.85
C ALA A 63 20.67 16.24 5.30
N ARG A 64 20.01 15.56 4.36
CA ARG A 64 18.94 14.57 4.64
C ARG A 64 19.39 13.43 5.56
N ARG A 65 20.65 12.97 5.46
CA ARG A 65 21.19 11.86 6.24
C ARG A 65 21.38 12.27 7.70
N VAL A 66 21.93 13.46 7.89
CA VAL A 66 22.15 14.04 9.22
C VAL A 66 20.80 14.35 9.89
N GLN A 67 19.82 14.83 9.13
CA GLN A 67 18.47 15.10 9.63
C GLN A 67 17.77 13.84 10.16
N ALA A 68 17.96 12.69 9.50
CA ALA A 68 17.37 11.43 9.95
C ALA A 68 17.91 10.99 11.34
N ILE A 69 19.21 11.18 11.58
CA ILE A 69 19.83 10.88 12.89
C ILE A 69 19.37 11.89 13.96
N LEU A 70 19.30 13.17 13.61
CA LEU A 70 18.81 14.23 14.50
C LEU A 70 17.38 13.96 14.97
N THR A 71 16.47 13.64 14.06
CA THR A 71 15.07 13.36 14.39
C THR A 71 14.95 12.17 15.33
N LYS A 72 15.66 11.07 15.07
CA LYS A 72 15.65 9.89 15.95
C LYS A 72 16.23 10.18 17.34
N PHE A 73 17.27 11.00 17.43
CA PHE A 73 17.85 11.36 18.73
C PHE A 73 16.91 12.29 19.53
N GLN A 74 16.20 13.19 18.85
CA GLN A 74 15.17 14.03 19.49
C GLN A 74 13.98 13.23 20.01
N GLU A 75 13.62 12.13 19.35
CA GLU A 75 12.64 11.16 19.84
C GLU A 75 13.16 10.43 21.08
N ALA A 76 14.40 9.95 21.06
CA ALA A 76 15.04 9.31 22.22
C ALA A 76 15.10 10.23 23.46
N ILE A 77 15.40 11.53 23.28
CA ILE A 77 15.33 12.52 24.37
C ILE A 77 13.89 12.66 24.90
N ARG A 78 12.89 12.64 24.01
CA ARG A 78 11.47 12.76 24.38
C ARG A 78 10.99 11.56 25.20
N GLU A 79 11.51 10.38 24.90
CA GLU A 79 11.16 9.12 25.57
C GLU A 79 11.97 8.87 26.86
N ALA A 80 13.12 9.53 27.02
CA ALA A 80 14.04 9.34 28.16
C ALA A 80 13.44 9.67 29.54
N SER A 81 12.58 10.69 29.60
CA SER A 81 11.97 11.17 30.85
C SER A 81 10.67 11.92 30.59
N THR A 82 9.68 11.77 31.47
CA THR A 82 8.46 12.57 31.47
C THR A 82 8.69 13.97 32.08
N ASN A 83 9.76 14.18 32.83
CA ASN A 83 10.13 15.47 33.42
C ASN A 83 10.64 16.43 32.33
N PRO A 84 9.99 17.59 32.13
CA PRO A 84 10.43 18.60 31.16
C PRO A 84 11.85 19.13 31.42
N ASN A 85 12.28 19.24 32.68
CA ASN A 85 13.60 19.77 33.02
C ASN A 85 14.73 18.83 32.57
N ASP A 86 14.58 17.52 32.76
CA ASP A 86 15.56 16.52 32.32
C ASP A 86 15.67 16.49 30.79
N ARG A 87 14.54 16.56 30.08
CA ARG A 87 14.51 16.62 28.61
C ARG A 87 15.20 17.89 28.08
N ASN A 88 14.95 19.03 28.73
CA ASN A 88 15.59 20.30 28.37
C ASN A 88 17.09 20.30 28.70
N GLU A 89 17.54 19.58 29.71
CA GLU A 89 18.96 19.40 30.01
C GLU A 89 19.65 18.52 28.98
N LEU A 90 19.07 17.36 28.65
CA LEU A 90 19.56 16.45 27.61
C LEU A 90 19.62 17.11 26.23
N ALA A 91 18.60 17.89 25.87
CA ALA A 91 18.58 18.65 24.62
C ALA A 91 19.73 19.67 24.55
N ARG A 92 19.91 20.46 25.62
CA ARG A 92 21.03 21.44 25.71
C ARG A 92 22.39 20.75 25.64
N GLU A 93 22.53 19.58 26.26
CA GLU A 93 23.77 18.80 26.21
C GLU A 93 24.05 18.25 24.81
N PHE A 94 23.04 17.73 24.14
CA PHE A 94 23.17 17.27 22.76
C PHE A 94 23.54 18.42 21.80
N GLU A 95 22.91 19.58 21.95
CA GLU A 95 23.23 20.79 21.16
C GLU A 95 24.67 21.27 21.39
N ARG A 96 25.17 21.26 22.64
CA ARG A 96 26.58 21.55 22.93
C ARG A 96 27.53 20.60 22.19
N ASN A 97 27.24 19.30 22.25
CA ASN A 97 28.05 18.29 21.57
C ASN A 97 28.02 18.43 20.04
N ILE A 98 26.88 18.85 19.46
CA ILE A 98 26.77 19.20 18.03
C ILE A 98 27.65 20.41 17.69
N ALA A 99 27.62 21.45 18.52
CA ALA A 99 28.44 22.64 18.31
C ALA A 99 29.95 22.29 18.36
N GLU A 100 30.36 21.43 19.29
CA GLU A 100 31.74 20.94 19.39
C GLU A 100 32.19 20.16 18.15
N GLY A 101 31.37 19.24 17.65
CA GLY A 101 31.65 18.51 16.41
C GLY A 101 31.82 19.44 15.20
N ARG A 102 30.93 20.43 15.08
CA ARG A 102 31.00 21.43 14.01
C ARG A 102 32.29 22.26 14.10
N ALA A 103 32.66 22.67 15.32
CA ALA A 103 33.89 23.42 15.56
C ALA A 103 35.15 22.60 15.24
N ALA A 104 35.15 21.28 15.49
CA ALA A 104 36.28 20.40 15.17
C ALA A 104 36.58 20.35 13.66
N VAL A 105 35.56 20.30 12.81
CA VAL A 105 35.73 20.34 11.34
C VAL A 105 36.21 21.73 10.90
N ASN A 106 35.59 22.80 11.41
CA ASN A 106 35.97 24.17 11.06
C ASN A 106 37.41 24.52 11.48
N ALA A 107 37.91 23.93 12.57
CA ALA A 107 39.28 24.09 13.04
C ALA A 107 40.28 23.14 12.34
N GLY A 108 39.86 22.37 11.33
CA GLY A 108 40.71 21.42 10.60
C GLY A 108 41.13 20.19 11.42
N ARG A 109 40.48 19.91 12.56
CA ARG A 109 40.81 18.80 13.47
C ARG A 109 40.04 17.51 13.15
N ALA A 110 39.09 17.54 12.22
CA ALA A 110 38.30 16.39 11.77
C ALA A 110 38.25 16.33 10.23
N ASP A 111 38.55 15.14 9.68
CA ASP A 111 38.49 14.86 8.23
C ASP A 111 37.08 14.40 7.83
N CYS A 112 36.47 15.09 6.86
CA CYS A 112 35.14 14.76 6.35
C CYS A 112 35.01 13.32 5.82
N ARG A 113 36.09 12.69 5.33
CA ARG A 113 36.06 11.27 4.94
C ARG A 113 35.93 10.33 6.14
N LEU A 114 36.53 10.69 7.28
CA LEU A 114 36.37 9.94 8.52
C LEU A 114 34.98 10.15 9.11
N VAL A 115 34.48 11.39 9.07
CA VAL A 115 33.12 11.74 9.52
C VAL A 115 32.05 10.99 8.72
N GLU A 116 32.20 10.88 7.40
CA GLU A 116 31.32 10.09 6.52
C GLU A 116 31.21 8.63 6.96
N ARG A 117 32.35 8.01 7.34
CA ARG A 117 32.36 6.62 7.84
C ARG A 117 31.69 6.50 9.20
N GLN A 118 31.97 7.42 10.10
CA GLN A 118 31.35 7.46 11.43
C GLN A 118 29.83 7.64 11.34
N LEU A 119 29.36 8.49 10.43
CA LEU A 119 27.94 8.65 10.15
C LEU A 119 27.32 7.36 9.58
N ALA A 120 28.00 6.67 8.66
CA ALA A 120 27.53 5.40 8.10
C ALA A 120 27.50 4.24 9.12
N ASP A 121 28.45 4.22 10.06
CA ASP A 121 28.43 3.27 11.19
C ASP A 121 27.26 3.58 12.12
N LEU A 122 27.01 4.86 12.40
CA LEU A 122 25.89 5.30 13.21
C LEU A 122 24.54 4.96 12.54
N GLU A 123 24.38 5.22 11.25
CA GLU A 123 23.19 4.86 10.45
C GLU A 123 22.91 3.36 10.47
N ARG A 124 23.96 2.52 10.42
CA ARG A 124 23.83 1.07 10.55
C ARG A 124 23.41 0.66 11.97
N SER A 125 23.98 1.27 13.00
CA SER A 125 23.66 0.95 14.40
C SER A 125 22.22 1.30 14.78
N VAL A 126 21.65 2.34 14.16
CA VAL A 126 20.27 2.79 14.39
C VAL A 126 19.27 2.03 13.51
N SER A 127 19.74 1.21 12.56
CA SER A 127 18.93 0.45 11.61
C SER A 127 18.98 -1.08 11.84
N ALA A 128 19.79 -1.56 12.79
CA ALA A 128 19.99 -2.99 13.04
C ALA A 128 18.98 -3.55 14.08
N PRO A 129 18.33 -4.71 13.83
CA PRO A 129 17.52 -5.39 14.83
C PRO A 129 18.37 -6.10 15.90
N PRO A 130 17.84 -6.33 17.12
CA PRO A 130 18.58 -6.97 18.21
C PRO A 130 18.84 -8.46 17.91
N THR A 131 20.09 -8.90 18.16
CA THR A 131 20.50 -10.30 18.00
C THR A 131 20.26 -11.09 19.30
N PRO A 132 19.50 -12.20 19.32
CA PRO A 132 19.39 -13.05 20.50
C PRO A 132 20.65 -13.91 20.71
N GLN A 133 21.17 -13.95 21.94
CA GLN A 133 22.18 -14.91 22.36
C GLN A 133 21.55 -16.29 22.57
N ALA A 134 22.11 -17.30 21.91
CA ALA A 134 21.66 -18.70 21.99
C ALA A 134 22.09 -19.36 23.32
N THR A 135 21.14 -20.03 23.96
CA THR A 135 21.38 -21.01 25.02
C THR A 135 20.92 -22.40 24.54
N VAL A 136 21.81 -23.38 24.68
CA VAL A 136 21.60 -24.78 24.29
C VAL A 136 21.44 -25.64 25.54
N ALA A 137 20.43 -26.52 25.59
CA ALA A 137 20.36 -27.69 26.46
C ALA A 137 19.36 -28.73 25.91
N PRO A 138 19.50 -30.04 26.22
CA PRO A 138 19.31 -31.11 25.25
C PRO A 138 18.04 -31.98 25.42
N ALA A 139 17.82 -32.80 24.38
CA ALA A 139 16.70 -33.70 24.13
C ALA A 139 16.58 -34.89 25.10
N ALA A 140 15.34 -35.37 25.26
CA ALA A 140 15.02 -36.71 25.73
C ALA A 140 14.08 -37.39 24.72
N ALA A 141 14.46 -38.60 24.31
CA ALA A 141 13.76 -39.44 23.35
C ALA A 141 12.62 -40.23 24.01
N ASN A 142 11.56 -40.52 23.26
CA ASN A 142 10.75 -41.72 23.44
C ASN A 142 10.12 -42.14 22.09
N ALA A 143 10.36 -43.40 21.73
CA ALA A 143 9.69 -44.19 20.69
C ALA A 143 8.44 -44.87 21.31
N ALA A 144 7.39 -45.37 20.64
CA ALA A 144 6.88 -45.41 19.28
C ALA A 144 5.42 -45.92 19.38
N THR A 145 4.57 -45.64 18.38
CA THR A 145 3.66 -46.62 17.72
C THR A 145 2.85 -45.89 16.64
N GLY A 146 2.82 -46.47 15.44
CA GLY A 146 2.34 -45.84 14.22
C GLY A 146 0.82 -45.86 14.06
N THR A 147 0.28 -44.68 13.82
CA THR A 147 -0.91 -44.44 12.99
C THR A 147 -0.50 -43.41 11.93
N VAL A 148 -1.03 -43.53 10.71
CA VAL A 148 -0.61 -42.80 9.51
C VAL A 148 -0.56 -41.30 9.79
N ARG A 149 0.66 -40.77 9.94
CA ARG A 149 0.90 -39.32 10.08
C ARG A 149 0.63 -38.66 8.73
N PRO A 150 -0.16 -37.58 8.66
CA PRO A 150 -0.07 -36.68 7.53
C PRO A 150 1.40 -36.29 7.41
N VAL A 151 1.96 -36.40 6.20
CA VAL A 151 3.28 -35.88 5.89
C VAL A 151 3.30 -34.43 6.38
N ALA A 152 4.12 -34.14 7.38
CA ALA A 152 4.24 -32.80 7.94
C ALA A 152 4.61 -31.85 6.81
N SER A 153 3.65 -31.09 6.32
CA SER A 153 3.92 -29.83 5.65
C SER A 153 4.80 -29.05 6.62
N GLY A 154 5.96 -28.56 6.18
CA GLY A 154 6.75 -27.64 6.98
C GLY A 154 5.84 -26.51 7.51
N ASN A 155 6.20 -25.91 8.64
CA ASN A 155 5.40 -24.84 9.25
C ASN A 155 5.32 -23.63 8.29
N VAL A 156 4.38 -23.65 7.35
CA VAL A 156 4.09 -22.54 6.45
C VAL A 156 3.31 -21.51 7.25
N ARG A 157 3.86 -20.30 7.34
CA ARG A 157 3.25 -19.20 8.09
C ARG A 157 1.79 -19.02 7.63
N GLY A 158 0.90 -18.85 8.59
CA GLY A 158 -0.52 -18.60 8.33
C GLY A 158 -1.31 -19.78 7.77
N VAL A 159 -0.69 -20.96 7.65
CA VAL A 159 -1.36 -22.20 7.30
C VAL A 159 -1.32 -23.13 8.51
N THR A 160 -2.49 -23.58 8.95
CA THR A 160 -2.65 -24.61 9.98
C THR A 160 -3.44 -25.79 9.41
N ASP A 161 -3.69 -26.81 10.21
CA ASP A 161 -4.59 -27.90 9.82
C ASP A 161 -6.05 -27.43 9.66
N GLN A 162 -6.41 -26.27 10.21
CA GLN A 162 -7.79 -25.76 10.24
C GLN A 162 -8.02 -24.53 9.39
N GLU A 163 -7.01 -23.70 9.13
CA GLU A 163 -7.21 -22.43 8.43
C GLU A 163 -6.01 -21.93 7.64
N ILE A 164 -6.30 -21.06 6.67
CA ILE A 164 -5.34 -20.25 5.91
C ILE A 164 -5.68 -18.78 6.18
N ARG A 165 -4.74 -18.03 6.75
CA ARG A 165 -4.92 -16.61 7.13
C ARG A 165 -4.36 -15.68 6.07
N PHE A 166 -5.16 -14.73 5.60
CA PHE A 166 -4.75 -13.65 4.71
C PHE A 166 -4.85 -12.31 5.43
N GLY A 167 -3.86 -11.46 5.23
CA GLY A 167 -3.84 -10.08 5.71
C GLY A 167 -4.42 -9.14 4.66
N MET A 168 -5.03 -8.05 5.11
CA MET A 168 -5.51 -6.98 4.25
C MET A 168 -5.24 -5.63 4.92
N VAL A 169 -4.62 -4.69 4.21
CA VAL A 169 -4.48 -3.31 4.69
C VAL A 169 -5.41 -2.41 3.90
N ILE A 170 -6.38 -1.80 4.60
CA ILE A 170 -7.38 -0.91 4.00
C ILE A 170 -7.72 0.25 4.92
N PRO A 171 -8.16 1.40 4.38
CA PRO A 171 -8.67 2.50 5.19
C PRO A 171 -10.01 2.16 5.86
N TYR A 172 -10.07 2.37 7.18
CA TYR A 172 -11.32 2.45 7.96
C TYR A 172 -11.78 3.89 8.20
N THR A 173 -10.94 4.85 7.83
CA THR A 173 -11.17 6.30 7.91
C THR A 173 -10.68 6.97 6.61
N GLY A 174 -11.03 8.24 6.41
CA GLY A 174 -10.60 8.99 5.21
C GLY A 174 -11.45 8.76 3.96
N SER A 175 -11.03 9.37 2.86
CA SER A 175 -11.83 9.48 1.62
C SER A 175 -12.05 8.16 0.86
N ALA A 176 -11.24 7.14 1.15
CA ALA A 176 -11.30 5.84 0.50
C ALA A 176 -11.90 4.72 1.40
N LYS A 177 -12.44 5.07 2.57
CA LYS A 177 -13.01 4.12 3.53
C LYS A 177 -14.05 3.18 2.89
N GLU A 178 -15.02 3.75 2.18
CA GLU A 178 -16.13 3.01 1.58
C GLU A 178 -15.62 2.00 0.53
N ASN A 179 -14.59 2.38 -0.24
CA ASN A 179 -13.94 1.49 -1.20
C ASN A 179 -13.27 0.31 -0.50
N GLY A 180 -12.53 0.57 0.59
CA GLY A 180 -11.87 -0.48 1.38
C GLY A 180 -12.87 -1.48 1.97
N GLN A 181 -13.95 -0.97 2.56
CA GLN A 181 -15.01 -1.81 3.13
C GLN A 181 -15.72 -2.64 2.06
N SER A 182 -16.04 -2.05 0.90
CA SER A 182 -16.72 -2.75 -0.19
C SER A 182 -15.85 -3.86 -0.77
N TYR A 183 -14.55 -3.60 -0.98
CA TYR A 183 -13.62 -4.62 -1.50
C TYR A 183 -13.44 -5.78 -0.51
N LYS A 184 -13.27 -5.45 0.79
CA LYS A 184 -13.22 -6.43 1.88
C LYS A 184 -14.47 -7.31 1.91
N ARG A 185 -15.66 -6.70 1.79
CA ARG A 185 -16.93 -7.43 1.78
C ARG A 185 -17.01 -8.43 0.64
N GLY A 186 -16.57 -8.05 -0.56
CA GLY A 186 -16.47 -8.96 -1.70
C GLY A 186 -15.65 -10.21 -1.41
N ILE A 187 -14.46 -10.02 -0.83
CA ILE A 187 -13.57 -11.11 -0.43
C ILE A 187 -14.24 -11.99 0.63
N GLU A 188 -14.84 -11.39 1.64
CA GLU A 188 -15.52 -12.12 2.73
C GLU A 188 -16.70 -12.96 2.23
N VAL A 189 -17.45 -12.48 1.24
CA VAL A 189 -18.54 -13.24 0.60
C VAL A 189 -17.98 -14.50 -0.11
N ALA A 190 -16.88 -14.38 -0.84
CA ALA A 190 -16.24 -15.53 -1.49
C ALA A 190 -15.67 -16.53 -0.48
N PHE A 191 -15.03 -16.03 0.59
CA PHE A 191 -14.49 -16.86 1.66
C PHE A 191 -15.60 -17.56 2.44
N ALA A 192 -16.68 -16.86 2.79
CA ALA A 192 -17.83 -17.44 3.49
C ALA A 192 -18.50 -18.55 2.68
N ARG A 193 -18.75 -18.32 1.38
CA ARG A 193 -19.29 -19.35 0.46
C ARG A 193 -18.38 -20.58 0.40
N THR A 194 -17.07 -20.37 0.35
CA THR A 194 -16.07 -21.47 0.30
C THR A 194 -15.99 -22.23 1.62
N ASN A 195 -15.99 -21.52 2.75
CA ASN A 195 -15.94 -22.10 4.10
C ASN A 195 -17.20 -22.92 4.41
N ALA A 196 -18.38 -22.45 3.99
CA ALA A 196 -19.62 -23.21 4.09
C ALA A 196 -19.58 -24.53 3.30
N ALA A 197 -18.74 -24.63 2.28
CA ALA A 197 -18.49 -25.84 1.49
C ALA A 197 -17.31 -26.70 2.01
N GLY A 198 -16.83 -26.45 3.23
CA GLY A 198 -15.73 -27.21 3.84
C GLY A 198 -14.33 -26.61 3.62
N GLY A 199 -14.25 -25.39 3.08
CA GLY A 199 -13.00 -24.65 2.89
C GLY A 199 -12.16 -25.16 1.72
N VAL A 200 -10.86 -24.91 1.75
CA VAL A 200 -9.90 -25.38 0.74
C VAL A 200 -9.03 -26.47 1.36
N ASN A 201 -9.15 -27.70 0.85
CA ASN A 201 -8.44 -28.87 1.37
C ASN A 201 -8.65 -29.05 2.88
N GLY A 202 -9.88 -28.83 3.36
CA GLY A 202 -10.28 -28.92 4.77
C GLY A 202 -9.94 -27.70 5.63
N ARG A 203 -9.30 -26.66 5.06
CA ARG A 203 -8.90 -25.45 5.79
C ARG A 203 -9.83 -24.28 5.48
N MET A 204 -10.31 -23.61 6.53
CA MET A 204 -11.10 -22.39 6.42
C MET A 204 -10.23 -21.22 5.96
N LEU A 205 -10.79 -20.34 5.14
CA LEU A 205 -10.14 -19.10 4.72
C LEU A 205 -10.51 -17.99 5.69
N LYS A 206 -9.51 -17.29 6.22
CA LYS A 206 -9.68 -16.20 7.19
C LYS A 206 -9.03 -14.92 6.66
N LEU A 207 -9.78 -13.83 6.63
CA LEU A 207 -9.28 -12.51 6.28
C LEU A 207 -9.12 -11.67 7.55
N ILE A 208 -7.95 -11.07 7.73
CA ILE A 208 -7.63 -10.21 8.88
C ILE A 208 -7.21 -8.85 8.35
N ALA A 209 -7.95 -7.81 8.70
CA ALA A 209 -7.79 -6.48 8.14
C ALA A 209 -7.23 -5.47 9.17
N ALA A 210 -6.28 -4.64 8.73
CA ALA A 210 -5.65 -3.58 9.52
C ALA A 210 -5.84 -2.21 8.84
N ASP A 211 -5.98 -1.15 9.65
CA ASP A 211 -6.24 0.20 9.18
C ASP A 211 -4.97 1.04 9.01
N ASP A 212 -4.74 1.55 7.81
CA ASP A 212 -3.73 2.57 7.52
C ASP A 212 -4.31 3.95 7.22
N GLY A 213 -5.64 4.11 7.21
CA GLY A 213 -6.32 5.36 6.91
C GLY A 213 -6.01 5.94 5.52
N PHE A 214 -5.56 5.11 4.59
CA PHE A 214 -5.10 5.52 3.26
C PHE A 214 -3.84 6.41 3.31
N GLU A 215 -3.02 6.25 4.36
CA GLU A 215 -1.78 7.00 4.55
C GLU A 215 -0.54 6.07 4.51
N PRO A 216 0.38 6.27 3.56
CA PRO A 216 1.58 5.43 3.42
C PRO A 216 2.47 5.38 4.66
N SER A 217 2.43 6.41 5.50
CA SER A 217 3.19 6.48 6.75
C SER A 217 2.68 5.54 7.85
N ARG A 218 1.44 5.02 7.72
CA ARG A 218 0.83 4.06 8.66
C ARG A 218 0.83 2.62 8.14
N THR A 219 1.07 2.45 6.84
CA THR A 219 1.07 1.14 6.18
C THR A 219 2.13 0.17 6.74
N PRO A 220 3.38 0.57 7.08
CA PRO A 220 4.38 -0.34 7.63
C PRO A 220 3.93 -1.03 8.91
N GLU A 221 3.33 -0.29 9.85
CA GLU A 221 2.86 -0.82 11.12
C GLU A 221 1.67 -1.76 10.93
N ALA A 222 0.74 -1.42 10.03
CA ALA A 222 -0.38 -2.29 9.67
C ALA A 222 0.10 -3.61 9.02
N MET A 223 1.05 -3.52 8.08
CA MET A 223 1.67 -4.70 7.45
C MET A 223 2.40 -5.57 8.48
N LYS A 224 3.15 -4.94 9.39
CA LYS A 224 3.89 -5.61 10.47
C LYS A 224 2.96 -6.27 11.47
N LEU A 225 1.84 -5.64 11.85
CA LEU A 225 0.83 -6.24 12.71
C LEU A 225 0.30 -7.55 12.10
N LEU A 226 -0.10 -7.52 10.83
CA LEU A 226 -0.63 -8.68 10.12
C LEU A 226 0.43 -9.78 9.98
N TRP A 227 1.68 -9.40 9.70
CA TRP A 227 2.78 -10.34 9.62
C TRP A 227 3.14 -10.90 11.00
N ASP A 228 3.71 -10.09 11.88
CA ASP A 228 4.33 -10.53 13.13
C ASP A 228 3.33 -11.05 14.16
N LYS A 229 2.14 -10.45 14.26
CA LYS A 229 1.15 -10.83 15.29
C LYS A 229 0.13 -11.83 14.75
N GLU A 230 -0.50 -11.51 13.62
CA GLU A 230 -1.59 -12.32 13.07
C GLU A 230 -1.08 -13.51 12.25
N GLN A 231 0.24 -13.54 11.95
CA GLN A 231 0.92 -14.64 11.27
C GLN A 231 0.22 -15.00 9.95
N VAL A 232 -0.12 -14.00 9.13
CA VAL A 232 -0.78 -14.24 7.84
C VAL A 232 0.15 -14.91 6.84
N PHE A 233 -0.41 -15.75 5.96
CA PHE A 233 0.28 -16.42 4.87
C PHE A 233 0.73 -15.43 3.79
N GLY A 234 -0.13 -14.46 3.49
CA GLY A 234 0.13 -13.40 2.53
C GLY A 234 -0.93 -12.32 2.61
N TYR A 235 -0.81 -11.33 1.74
CA TYR A 235 -1.70 -10.18 1.66
C TYR A 235 -2.67 -10.33 0.50
N LEU A 236 -3.93 -10.05 0.75
CA LEU A 236 -5.02 -10.09 -0.21
C LEU A 236 -5.75 -8.75 -0.16
N GLY A 237 -5.74 -8.04 -1.27
CA GLY A 237 -6.64 -6.92 -1.46
C GLY A 237 -6.29 -5.62 -0.76
N ASN A 238 -5.02 -5.38 -0.46
CA ASN A 238 -4.58 -4.09 0.05
C ASN A 238 -5.02 -2.95 -0.88
N LEU A 239 -5.51 -1.85 -0.32
CA LEU A 239 -6.05 -0.73 -1.08
C LEU A 239 -5.04 0.40 -1.22
N GLY A 240 -4.89 0.92 -2.44
CA GLY A 240 -4.23 2.19 -2.71
C GLY A 240 -2.87 2.10 -3.39
N THR A 241 -2.59 3.05 -4.28
CA THR A 241 -1.29 3.17 -4.96
C THR A 241 -0.16 3.62 -4.05
N PRO A 242 -0.29 4.74 -3.29
CA PRO A 242 0.82 5.21 -2.49
C PRO A 242 1.10 4.30 -1.29
N THR A 243 0.08 3.62 -0.76
CA THR A 243 0.20 2.60 0.28
C THR A 243 0.84 1.32 -0.27
N ALA A 244 0.47 0.88 -1.49
CA ALA A 244 1.14 -0.25 -2.16
C ALA A 244 2.62 0.00 -2.42
N ALA A 245 3.04 1.25 -2.70
CA ALA A 245 4.45 1.59 -2.86
C ALA A 245 5.31 1.28 -1.62
N VAL A 246 4.69 1.25 -0.45
CA VAL A 246 5.32 0.87 0.83
C VAL A 246 5.10 -0.61 1.16
N ALA A 247 3.90 -1.12 0.91
CA ALA A 247 3.52 -2.50 1.24
C ALA A 247 4.21 -3.56 0.35
N VAL A 248 4.40 -3.29 -0.94
CA VAL A 248 5.00 -4.24 -1.88
C VAL A 248 6.44 -4.61 -1.49
N PRO A 249 7.37 -3.65 -1.25
CA PRO A 249 8.71 -3.98 -0.76
C PRO A 249 8.71 -4.83 0.52
N PHE A 250 7.80 -4.51 1.48
CA PHE A 250 7.67 -5.28 2.72
C PHE A 250 7.30 -6.75 2.45
N ALA A 251 6.34 -6.99 1.57
CA ALA A 251 5.90 -8.34 1.20
C ALA A 251 7.00 -9.10 0.43
N LEU A 252 7.67 -8.45 -0.52
CA LEU A 252 8.73 -9.05 -1.34
C LEU A 252 9.93 -9.50 -0.51
N GLU A 253 10.39 -8.67 0.43
CA GLU A 253 11.49 -9.02 1.34
C GLU A 253 11.21 -10.30 2.13
N ARG A 254 9.92 -10.54 2.43
CA ARG A 254 9.43 -11.69 3.19
C ARG A 254 9.00 -12.87 2.32
N LYS A 255 9.12 -12.76 1.00
CA LYS A 255 8.56 -13.73 0.04
C LYS A 255 7.08 -14.03 0.34
N ALA A 256 6.35 -13.01 0.76
CA ALA A 256 4.92 -13.11 1.04
C ALA A 256 4.14 -12.81 -0.23
N LEU A 257 3.09 -13.59 -0.48
CA LEU A 257 2.15 -13.28 -1.56
C LEU A 257 1.55 -11.88 -1.33
N PHE A 258 1.50 -11.07 -2.38
CA PHE A 258 0.78 -9.79 -2.42
C PHE A 258 -0.20 -9.84 -3.59
N PHE A 259 -1.43 -10.26 -3.31
CA PHE A 259 -2.39 -10.67 -4.33
C PHE A 259 -3.59 -9.72 -4.43
N ALA A 260 -3.96 -9.43 -5.67
CA ALA A 260 -5.07 -8.60 -6.11
C ALA A 260 -5.24 -7.31 -5.30
N PRO A 261 -4.19 -6.47 -5.17
CA PRO A 261 -4.33 -5.17 -4.52
C PRO A 261 -5.34 -4.31 -5.30
N PHE A 262 -6.15 -3.53 -4.60
CA PHE A 262 -7.12 -2.62 -5.20
C PHE A 262 -6.41 -1.34 -5.66
N THR A 263 -5.61 -1.47 -6.73
CA THR A 263 -4.95 -0.39 -7.46
C THR A 263 -4.58 -0.83 -8.89
N GLY A 264 -4.73 0.10 -9.84
CA GLY A 264 -4.25 -0.04 -11.22
C GLY A 264 -2.83 0.50 -11.44
N GLY A 265 -2.13 0.94 -10.38
CA GLY A 265 -0.83 1.59 -10.50
C GLY A 265 0.29 0.67 -11.00
N SER A 266 1.31 1.26 -11.63
CA SER A 266 2.48 0.52 -12.13
C SER A 266 3.34 -0.10 -11.03
N VAL A 267 3.20 0.37 -9.78
CA VAL A 267 3.99 -0.11 -8.62
C VAL A 267 3.77 -1.58 -8.29
N VAL A 268 2.64 -2.16 -8.73
CA VAL A 268 2.30 -3.59 -8.58
C VAL A 268 2.42 -4.36 -9.90
N ARG A 269 2.96 -3.74 -10.96
CA ARG A 269 3.03 -4.27 -12.34
C ARG A 269 4.37 -3.94 -13.00
N ARG A 270 5.47 -4.25 -12.31
CA ARG A 270 6.80 -4.13 -12.92
C ARG A 270 6.90 -5.04 -14.14
N ASP A 271 7.80 -4.68 -15.07
CA ASP A 271 8.14 -5.49 -16.22
C ASP A 271 9.66 -5.70 -16.22
N PRO A 272 10.17 -6.92 -15.95
CA PRO A 272 9.40 -8.14 -15.63
C PRO A 272 8.66 -8.05 -14.28
N PRO A 273 7.58 -8.85 -14.08
CA PRO A 273 6.77 -8.78 -12.86
C PRO A 273 7.52 -9.25 -11.61
N ASP A 274 7.22 -8.61 -10.47
CA ASP A 274 7.75 -9.06 -9.18
C ASP A 274 7.14 -10.43 -8.83
N ARG A 275 7.99 -11.40 -8.44
CA ARG A 275 7.63 -12.82 -8.26
C ARG A 275 6.38 -13.08 -7.42
N TYR A 276 6.16 -12.29 -6.35
CA TYR A 276 5.07 -12.53 -5.40
C TYR A 276 3.91 -11.54 -5.52
N VAL A 277 3.93 -10.64 -6.52
CA VAL A 277 2.88 -9.65 -6.74
C VAL A 277 2.02 -10.09 -7.91
N PHE A 278 0.72 -10.29 -7.65
CA PHE A 278 -0.24 -10.73 -8.65
C PHE A 278 -1.46 -9.82 -8.64
N ASN A 279 -1.96 -9.46 -9.81
CA ASN A 279 -3.06 -8.52 -9.99
C ASN A 279 -4.25 -9.23 -10.61
N TYR A 280 -5.44 -8.92 -10.12
CA TYR A 280 -6.68 -9.27 -10.80
C TYR A 280 -6.96 -8.27 -11.94
N ARG A 281 -7.11 -6.99 -11.58
CA ARG A 281 -7.68 -5.91 -12.41
C ARG A 281 -6.76 -5.39 -13.53
N PRO A 282 -7.32 -4.71 -14.55
CA PRO A 282 -6.56 -3.90 -15.49
C PRO A 282 -5.77 -2.78 -14.78
N SER A 283 -4.74 -2.28 -15.45
CA SER A 283 -3.96 -1.13 -15.01
C SER A 283 -4.70 0.19 -15.24
N PHE A 284 -4.32 1.23 -14.50
CA PHE A 284 -4.81 2.61 -14.73
C PHE A 284 -4.40 3.12 -16.11
N VAL A 285 -3.30 2.59 -16.66
CA VAL A 285 -2.86 2.91 -18.02
C VAL A 285 -3.85 2.37 -19.05
N GLU A 286 -4.35 1.14 -18.89
CA GLU A 286 -5.35 0.55 -19.77
C GLU A 286 -6.72 1.23 -19.61
N GLU A 287 -7.12 1.54 -18.38
CA GLU A 287 -8.36 2.29 -18.11
C GLU A 287 -8.31 3.70 -18.73
N ALA A 288 -7.22 4.44 -18.53
CA ALA A 288 -7.02 5.76 -19.13
C ALA A 288 -7.05 5.69 -20.66
N ASP A 289 -6.36 4.71 -21.23
CA ASP A 289 -6.31 4.52 -22.67
C ASP A 289 -7.68 4.19 -23.27
N ALA A 290 -8.44 3.31 -22.63
CA ALA A 290 -9.82 3.03 -23.04
C ALA A 290 -10.71 4.27 -22.96
N ALA A 291 -10.63 5.04 -21.86
CA ALA A 291 -11.40 6.27 -21.70
C ALA A 291 -11.04 7.32 -22.77
N VAL A 292 -9.74 7.55 -23.02
CA VAL A 292 -9.27 8.50 -24.04
C VAL A 292 -9.68 8.05 -25.44
N ARG A 293 -9.50 6.77 -25.79
CA ARG A 293 -9.92 6.23 -27.09
C ARG A 293 -11.41 6.39 -27.31
N TYR A 294 -12.23 6.10 -26.30
CA TYR A 294 -13.67 6.33 -26.35
C TYR A 294 -14.01 7.82 -26.58
N LEU A 295 -13.37 8.74 -25.85
CA LEU A 295 -13.59 10.18 -26.01
C LEU A 295 -13.23 10.67 -27.41
N LEU A 296 -12.08 10.25 -27.94
CA LEU A 296 -11.60 10.65 -29.27
C LEU A 296 -12.42 10.02 -30.39
N LYS A 297 -12.65 8.71 -30.34
CA LYS A 297 -13.24 7.94 -31.46
C LYS A 297 -14.76 7.92 -31.43
N MET A 298 -15.35 7.68 -30.27
CA MET A 298 -16.80 7.49 -30.14
C MET A 298 -17.51 8.81 -29.85
N ARG A 299 -16.96 9.62 -28.93
CA ARG A 299 -17.53 10.93 -28.57
C ARG A 299 -17.04 12.09 -29.45
N LYS A 300 -16.10 11.84 -30.36
CA LYS A 300 -15.53 12.83 -31.30
C LYS A 300 -15.00 14.09 -30.61
N ILE A 301 -14.48 13.94 -29.39
CA ILE A 301 -13.86 15.03 -28.64
C ILE A 301 -12.46 15.27 -29.20
N ARG A 302 -12.09 16.52 -29.46
CA ARG A 302 -10.74 16.85 -29.91
C ARG A 302 -9.74 16.72 -28.75
N PRO A 303 -8.50 16.29 -29.00
CA PRO A 303 -7.49 16.10 -27.95
C PRO A 303 -7.26 17.33 -27.05
N ASN A 304 -7.28 18.54 -27.59
CA ASN A 304 -7.08 19.77 -26.82
C ASN A 304 -8.32 20.20 -26.01
N GLN A 305 -9.40 19.41 -26.03
CA GLN A 305 -10.63 19.64 -25.27
C GLN A 305 -10.81 18.62 -24.14
N ILE A 306 -9.79 17.81 -23.88
CA ILE A 306 -9.77 16.85 -22.77
C ILE A 306 -8.79 17.37 -21.72
N ALA A 307 -9.24 17.44 -20.47
CA ALA A 307 -8.39 17.71 -19.32
C ALA A 307 -8.35 16.47 -18.40
N VAL A 308 -7.34 16.40 -17.54
CA VAL A 308 -7.20 15.36 -16.51
C VAL A 308 -7.38 16.01 -15.15
N PHE A 309 -8.30 15.49 -14.36
CA PHE A 309 -8.49 15.87 -12.96
C PHE A 309 -8.04 14.74 -12.06
N GLY A 310 -7.03 14.95 -11.21
CA GLY A 310 -6.41 13.88 -10.44
C GLY A 310 -5.99 14.27 -9.03
N GLN A 311 -5.85 13.26 -8.17
CA GLN A 311 -5.29 13.45 -6.84
C GLN A 311 -3.81 13.87 -6.94
N ASN A 312 -3.37 14.81 -6.10
CA ASN A 312 -1.99 15.29 -6.06
C ASN A 312 -1.06 14.32 -5.30
N ASP A 313 -0.92 13.10 -5.82
CA ASP A 313 0.01 12.08 -5.40
C ASP A 313 0.17 11.00 -6.49
N ASP A 314 0.82 9.89 -6.14
CA ASP A 314 1.07 8.77 -7.05
C ASP A 314 -0.19 8.23 -7.74
N LEU A 315 -1.39 8.37 -7.15
CA LEU A 315 -2.62 7.94 -7.84
C LEU A 315 -2.89 8.81 -9.08
N GLY A 316 -2.87 10.14 -8.93
CA GLY A 316 -3.11 11.05 -10.04
C GLY A 316 -1.99 11.02 -11.08
N GLU A 317 -0.74 10.87 -10.65
CA GLU A 317 0.40 10.72 -11.57
C GLU A 317 0.27 9.49 -12.46
N GLN A 318 -0.20 8.36 -11.91
CA GLN A 318 -0.40 7.12 -12.69
C GLN A 318 -1.52 7.26 -13.72
N GLY A 319 -2.61 7.94 -13.36
CA GLY A 319 -3.66 8.21 -14.33
C GLY A 319 -3.24 9.20 -15.42
N PHE A 320 -2.47 10.24 -15.06
CA PHE A 320 -1.88 11.15 -16.04
C PHE A 320 -0.93 10.42 -16.99
N ALA A 321 -0.07 9.54 -16.49
CA ALA A 321 0.83 8.74 -17.32
C ALA A 321 0.06 7.83 -18.31
N GLY A 322 -1.08 7.28 -17.87
CA GLY A 322 -2.00 6.53 -18.73
C GLY A 322 -2.55 7.38 -19.88
N VAL A 323 -3.08 8.57 -19.57
CA VAL A 323 -3.59 9.51 -20.58
C VAL A 323 -2.47 9.96 -21.53
N ALA A 324 -1.28 10.28 -21.01
CA ALA A 324 -0.13 10.66 -21.81
C ALA A 324 0.31 9.53 -22.77
N ARG A 325 0.27 8.26 -22.33
CA ARG A 325 0.53 7.12 -23.21
C ARG A 325 -0.52 7.01 -24.31
N ALA A 326 -1.81 7.17 -23.99
CA ALA A 326 -2.89 7.14 -24.96
C ALA A 326 -2.73 8.25 -26.02
N TYR A 327 -2.33 9.46 -25.58
CA TYR A 327 -2.02 10.58 -26.48
C TYR A 327 -0.88 10.22 -27.42
N ARG A 328 0.25 9.74 -26.90
CA ARG A 328 1.40 9.35 -27.71
C ARG A 328 1.05 8.23 -28.70
N ALA A 329 0.27 7.23 -28.28
CA ALA A 329 -0.19 6.14 -29.15
C ALA A 329 -1.12 6.63 -30.28
N ALA A 330 -1.87 7.71 -30.04
CA ALA A 330 -2.68 8.37 -31.06
C ALA A 330 -1.90 9.41 -31.90
N GLY A 331 -0.57 9.53 -31.73
CA GLY A 331 0.26 10.51 -32.43
C GLY A 331 0.10 11.95 -31.94
N LEU A 332 -0.37 12.14 -30.71
CA LEU A 332 -0.68 13.44 -30.11
C LEU A 332 0.42 13.91 -29.14
N ASN A 333 0.54 15.23 -28.98
CA ASN A 333 1.46 15.83 -28.01
C ASN A 333 0.87 15.78 -26.59
N ASP A 334 1.49 15.02 -25.71
CA ASP A 334 1.09 14.85 -24.30
C ASP A 334 1.38 16.07 -23.43
N LYS A 335 2.29 16.97 -23.84
CA LYS A 335 2.54 18.25 -23.14
C LYS A 335 1.35 19.21 -23.15
N ALA A 336 0.37 18.97 -24.03
CA ALA A 336 -0.84 19.78 -24.13
C ALA A 336 -1.95 19.35 -23.15
N ILE A 337 -1.74 18.28 -22.38
CA ILE A 337 -2.72 17.79 -21.42
C ILE A 337 -2.86 18.79 -20.28
N VAL A 338 -4.06 19.33 -20.10
CA VAL A 338 -4.40 20.18 -18.96
C VAL A 338 -4.53 19.30 -17.72
N ARG A 339 -3.76 19.60 -16.68
CA ARG A 339 -3.77 18.88 -15.40
C ARG A 339 -4.45 19.74 -14.34
N LEU A 340 -5.47 19.19 -13.70
CA LEU A 340 -6.21 19.79 -12.60
C LEU A 340 -6.00 18.90 -11.38
N LEU A 341 -5.58 19.47 -10.25
CA LEU A 341 -5.16 18.68 -9.09
C LEU A 341 -5.97 19.01 -7.83
N TYR A 342 -6.14 18.01 -6.96
CA TYR A 342 -6.68 18.19 -5.61
C TYR A 342 -5.85 17.44 -4.57
N ALA A 343 -5.79 17.91 -3.33
CA ALA A 343 -5.02 17.26 -2.27
C ALA A 343 -5.67 15.93 -1.81
N ARG A 344 -4.86 14.90 -1.52
CA ARG A 344 -5.35 13.63 -0.94
C ARG A 344 -6.18 13.91 0.32
N ASN A 345 -7.29 13.17 0.47
CA ASN A 345 -8.21 13.29 1.60
C ASN A 345 -8.85 14.70 1.75
N SER A 346 -8.84 15.53 0.70
CA SER A 346 -9.52 16.84 0.65
C SER A 346 -10.74 16.81 -0.26
N ILE A 347 -11.69 17.71 0.00
CA ILE A 347 -12.84 18.03 -0.88
C ILE A 347 -12.77 19.47 -1.41
N ASP A 348 -11.65 20.16 -1.23
CA ASP A 348 -11.40 21.48 -1.80
C ASP A 348 -10.99 21.35 -3.27
N MET A 349 -11.84 21.91 -4.14
CA MET A 349 -11.72 21.86 -5.59
C MET A 349 -11.58 23.25 -6.21
N ASP A 350 -11.44 24.31 -5.40
CA ASP A 350 -11.52 25.68 -5.89
C ASP A 350 -10.39 26.03 -6.84
N GLU A 351 -9.16 25.59 -6.52
CA GLU A 351 -8.01 25.79 -7.39
C GLU A 351 -8.20 25.06 -8.74
N ALA A 352 -8.61 23.79 -8.72
CA ALA A 352 -8.88 23.00 -9.92
C ALA A 352 -9.97 23.64 -10.80
N VAL A 353 -11.05 24.14 -10.19
CA VAL A 353 -12.13 24.83 -10.90
C VAL A 353 -11.65 26.17 -11.49
N ALA A 354 -10.84 26.93 -10.75
CA ALA A 354 -10.26 28.18 -11.24
C ALA A 354 -9.31 27.95 -12.43
N GLN A 355 -8.45 26.94 -12.35
CA GLN A 355 -7.56 26.55 -13.45
C GLN A 355 -8.34 26.07 -14.68
N LEU A 356 -9.46 25.37 -14.50
CA LEU A 356 -10.35 24.99 -15.60
C LEU A 356 -10.99 26.21 -16.26
N LYS A 357 -11.45 27.20 -15.48
CA LYS A 357 -12.00 28.47 -16.00
C LYS A 357 -10.98 29.30 -16.78
N ALA A 358 -9.71 29.20 -16.43
CA ALA A 358 -8.63 29.91 -17.11
C ALA A 358 -8.27 29.31 -18.50
N GLN A 359 -8.82 28.14 -18.86
CA GLN A 359 -8.53 27.51 -20.15
C GLN A 359 -9.14 28.29 -21.31
N LYS A 360 -8.30 28.67 -22.27
CA LYS A 360 -8.72 29.38 -23.49
C LYS A 360 -9.45 28.48 -24.48
N VAL A 361 -9.09 27.19 -24.50
CA VAL A 361 -9.79 26.19 -25.32
C VAL A 361 -10.94 25.62 -24.49
N PRO A 362 -12.18 25.64 -25.00
CA PRO A 362 -13.31 25.04 -24.28
C PRO A 362 -13.09 23.54 -24.08
N ILE A 363 -12.86 23.16 -22.83
CA ILE A 363 -12.79 21.76 -22.39
C ILE A 363 -14.19 21.15 -22.47
N LYS A 364 -14.28 19.96 -23.04
CA LYS A 364 -15.53 19.21 -23.25
C LYS A 364 -15.54 17.84 -22.56
N ALA A 365 -14.39 17.35 -22.13
CA ALA A 365 -14.29 16.13 -21.35
C ALA A 365 -13.24 16.23 -20.25
N ILE A 366 -13.51 15.60 -19.12
CA ILE A 366 -12.58 15.45 -18.00
C ILE A 366 -12.34 13.97 -17.76
N VAL A 367 -11.07 13.54 -17.85
CA VAL A 367 -10.62 12.24 -17.35
C VAL A 367 -10.25 12.38 -15.88
N MET A 368 -11.05 11.81 -15.00
CA MET A 368 -10.92 11.90 -13.56
C MET A 368 -10.16 10.68 -13.01
N VAL A 369 -9.28 10.95 -12.05
CA VAL A 369 -8.42 9.99 -11.35
C VAL A 369 -8.48 10.33 -9.87
N GLY A 370 -9.63 10.01 -9.26
CA GLY A 370 -9.91 10.41 -7.88
C GLY A 370 -10.97 9.57 -7.22
N THR A 371 -11.07 9.71 -5.90
CA THR A 371 -12.05 8.99 -5.07
C THR A 371 -13.44 9.64 -5.14
N THR A 372 -14.44 8.96 -4.58
CA THR A 372 -15.87 9.26 -4.72
C THR A 372 -16.22 10.72 -4.44
N ARG A 373 -15.91 11.21 -3.24
CA ARG A 373 -16.32 12.55 -2.79
C ARG A 373 -15.62 13.68 -3.54
N PRO A 374 -14.28 13.64 -3.75
CA PRO A 374 -13.61 14.62 -4.61
C PRO A 374 -14.19 14.67 -6.03
N ALA A 375 -14.46 13.51 -6.65
CA ALA A 375 -15.05 13.45 -7.98
C ALA A 375 -16.47 14.04 -8.01
N ALA A 376 -17.34 13.67 -7.06
CA ALA A 376 -18.68 14.24 -6.93
C ALA A 376 -18.64 15.75 -6.72
N LYS A 377 -17.74 16.24 -5.85
CA LYS A 377 -17.58 17.67 -5.55
C LYS A 377 -17.06 18.47 -6.75
N PHE A 378 -16.14 17.89 -7.53
CA PHE A 378 -15.66 18.49 -8.76
C PHE A 378 -16.78 18.60 -9.80
N ILE A 379 -17.57 17.52 -10.01
CA ILE A 379 -18.74 17.55 -10.90
C ILE A 379 -19.76 18.59 -10.42
N GLU A 380 -20.05 18.65 -9.12
CA GLU A 380 -20.97 19.62 -8.52
C GLU A 380 -20.58 21.06 -8.91
N LYS A 381 -19.31 21.42 -8.72
CA LYS A 381 -18.82 22.78 -8.98
C LYS A 381 -18.68 23.13 -10.46
N THR A 382 -18.63 22.15 -11.36
CA THR A 382 -18.34 22.36 -12.78
C THR A 382 -19.54 22.13 -13.70
N ARG A 383 -20.55 21.37 -13.27
CA ARG A 383 -21.73 21.03 -14.09
C ARG A 383 -22.45 22.25 -14.66
N ASP A 384 -22.69 23.27 -13.84
CA ASP A 384 -23.42 24.48 -14.24
C ASP A 384 -22.56 25.43 -15.08
N LEU A 385 -21.24 25.39 -14.88
CA LEU A 385 -20.30 26.18 -15.64
C LEU A 385 -20.07 25.62 -17.05
N TYR A 386 -20.22 24.29 -17.22
CA TYR A 386 -19.96 23.59 -18.46
C TYR A 386 -21.08 22.60 -18.80
N PRO A 387 -22.23 23.09 -19.30
CA PRO A 387 -23.32 22.24 -19.77
C PRO A 387 -22.83 21.24 -20.83
N GLY A 388 -23.22 19.97 -20.70
CA GLY A 388 -22.82 18.90 -21.63
C GLY A 388 -21.38 18.38 -21.50
N MET A 389 -20.61 18.84 -20.49
CA MET A 389 -19.30 18.26 -20.17
C MET A 389 -19.42 16.76 -19.90
N ILE A 390 -18.50 15.98 -20.48
CA ILE A 390 -18.37 14.54 -20.24
C ILE A 390 -17.37 14.32 -19.11
N TYR A 391 -17.76 13.55 -18.10
CA TYR A 391 -16.87 13.16 -17.01
C TYR A 391 -16.62 11.66 -17.12
N THR A 392 -15.38 11.25 -17.38
CA THR A 392 -14.97 9.84 -17.28
C THR A 392 -14.18 9.66 -16.00
N ASN A 393 -14.43 8.63 -15.20
CA ASN A 393 -13.58 8.31 -14.04
C ASN A 393 -13.05 6.88 -14.12
N MET A 394 -11.90 6.64 -13.51
CA MET A 394 -11.36 5.31 -13.34
C MET A 394 -12.17 4.50 -12.30
N SER A 395 -12.13 3.19 -12.42
CA SER A 395 -12.85 2.23 -11.57
C SER A 395 -12.61 2.41 -10.06
N ILE A 396 -11.45 2.99 -9.69
CA ILE A 396 -11.09 3.27 -8.29
C ILE A 396 -12.07 4.21 -7.59
N VAL A 397 -12.88 4.98 -8.33
CA VAL A 397 -13.85 5.89 -7.73
C VAL A 397 -14.96 5.18 -6.96
N GLY A 398 -15.29 3.92 -7.31
CA GLY A 398 -16.49 3.28 -6.81
C GLY A 398 -17.75 3.85 -7.46
N ALA A 399 -18.14 3.29 -8.60
CA ALA A 399 -19.22 3.83 -9.43
C ALA A 399 -20.56 3.93 -8.66
N THR A 400 -20.97 2.90 -7.92
CA THR A 400 -22.22 2.93 -7.14
C THR A 400 -22.24 4.07 -6.12
N ALA A 401 -21.15 4.27 -5.39
CA ALA A 401 -21.04 5.35 -4.41
C ALA A 401 -21.05 6.73 -5.10
N LEU A 402 -20.38 6.86 -6.25
CA LEU A 402 -20.42 8.10 -7.04
C LEU A 402 -21.84 8.41 -7.53
N ALA A 403 -22.59 7.40 -7.98
CA ALA A 403 -23.99 7.58 -8.37
C ALA A 403 -24.84 8.08 -7.21
N GLN A 404 -24.66 7.51 -6.01
CA GLN A 404 -25.40 7.93 -4.81
C GLN A 404 -25.10 9.40 -4.45
N GLU A 405 -23.82 9.79 -4.39
CA GLU A 405 -23.41 11.17 -4.12
C GLU A 405 -24.01 12.15 -5.15
N LEU A 406 -23.98 11.82 -6.44
CA LEU A 406 -24.54 12.68 -7.49
C LEU A 406 -26.07 12.74 -7.46
N MET A 407 -26.75 11.63 -7.12
CA MET A 407 -28.21 11.60 -7.00
C MET A 407 -28.71 12.42 -5.81
N LEU A 408 -27.94 12.52 -4.72
CA LEU A 408 -28.25 13.43 -3.60
C LEU A 408 -28.20 14.90 -4.02
N LEU A 409 -27.33 15.26 -4.97
CA LEU A 409 -27.28 16.61 -5.55
C LEU A 409 -28.42 16.84 -6.58
N GLY A 410 -28.96 15.77 -7.14
CA GLY A 410 -30.10 15.75 -8.03
C GLY A 410 -29.80 15.12 -9.40
N PRO A 411 -30.81 14.57 -10.12
CA PRO A 411 -30.61 13.77 -11.33
C PRO A 411 -29.81 14.47 -12.44
N ARG A 412 -29.81 15.81 -12.50
CA ARG A 412 -29.03 16.59 -13.47
C ARG A 412 -27.52 16.36 -13.36
N PHE A 413 -27.00 16.02 -12.18
CA PHE A 413 -25.57 15.80 -11.98
C PHE A 413 -25.07 14.45 -12.52
N THR A 414 -25.99 13.53 -12.84
CA THR A 414 -25.68 12.21 -13.42
C THR A 414 -25.33 12.25 -14.90
N GLU A 415 -25.67 13.34 -15.60
CA GLU A 415 -25.59 13.42 -17.06
C GLU A 415 -24.15 13.27 -17.57
N ASN A 416 -23.92 12.43 -18.58
CA ASN A 416 -22.58 12.23 -19.17
C ASN A 416 -21.49 11.84 -18.15
N VAL A 417 -21.86 11.17 -17.04
CA VAL A 417 -20.89 10.59 -16.11
C VAL A 417 -20.64 9.13 -16.50
N ILE A 418 -19.38 8.83 -16.80
CA ILE A 418 -18.91 7.55 -17.30
C ILE A 418 -17.86 7.03 -16.33
N VAL A 419 -17.85 5.72 -16.08
CA VAL A 419 -16.82 5.08 -15.26
C VAL A 419 -16.29 3.87 -16.02
N THR A 420 -14.97 3.77 -16.17
CA THR A 420 -14.33 2.52 -16.57
C THR A 420 -14.39 1.52 -15.42
N GLN A 421 -14.59 0.26 -15.72
CA GLN A 421 -14.75 -0.80 -14.72
C GLN A 421 -13.73 -1.90 -14.93
N ALA A 422 -13.29 -2.49 -13.82
CA ALA A 422 -12.50 -3.72 -13.79
C ALA A 422 -13.36 -4.99 -13.71
N VAL A 423 -14.69 -4.84 -13.74
CA VAL A 423 -15.68 -5.92 -13.68
C VAL A 423 -16.83 -5.62 -14.65
N PRO A 424 -17.61 -6.63 -15.06
CA PRO A 424 -18.86 -6.41 -15.78
C PRO A 424 -19.84 -5.53 -14.98
N ALA A 425 -20.83 -4.95 -15.68
CA ALA A 425 -21.88 -4.18 -15.05
C ALA A 425 -22.60 -5.02 -13.97
N VAL A 426 -22.68 -4.49 -12.74
CA VAL A 426 -23.35 -5.16 -11.61
C VAL A 426 -24.85 -5.33 -11.87
N SER A 427 -25.45 -4.48 -12.68
CA SER A 427 -26.83 -4.63 -13.16
C SER A 427 -26.99 -5.74 -14.21
N GLY A 428 -25.90 -6.23 -14.78
CA GLY A 428 -25.90 -7.24 -15.84
C GLY A 428 -26.21 -8.66 -15.39
N TYR A 429 -26.15 -9.57 -16.37
CA TYR A 429 -26.56 -10.98 -16.27
C TYR A 429 -25.42 -11.99 -16.48
N SER A 430 -24.16 -11.53 -16.51
CA SER A 430 -23.01 -12.45 -16.55
C SER A 430 -23.08 -13.40 -15.36
N SER A 431 -22.75 -14.68 -15.54
CA SER A 431 -22.94 -15.69 -14.49
C SER A 431 -22.22 -15.33 -13.19
N THR A 432 -21.01 -14.73 -13.25
CA THR A 432 -20.31 -14.27 -12.04
C THR A 432 -21.09 -13.22 -11.25
N VAL A 433 -21.86 -12.36 -11.92
CA VAL A 433 -22.66 -11.30 -11.29
C VAL A 433 -23.88 -11.92 -10.60
N LEU A 434 -24.51 -12.90 -11.24
CA LEU A 434 -25.64 -13.62 -10.64
C LEU A 434 -25.18 -14.42 -9.42
N ASP A 435 -24.09 -15.16 -9.54
CA ASP A 435 -23.46 -15.90 -8.44
C ASP A 435 -23.08 -14.99 -7.28
N PHE A 436 -22.48 -13.83 -7.57
CA PHE A 436 -22.13 -12.84 -6.58
C PHE A 436 -23.37 -12.30 -5.86
N LYS A 437 -24.43 -11.92 -6.58
CA LYS A 437 -25.68 -11.41 -5.98
C LYS A 437 -26.31 -12.44 -5.05
N THR A 438 -26.37 -13.71 -5.46
CA THR A 438 -26.87 -14.80 -4.63
C THR A 438 -26.01 -14.96 -3.38
N ALA A 439 -24.68 -15.06 -3.53
CA ALA A 439 -23.77 -15.22 -2.40
C ALA A 439 -23.83 -14.03 -1.42
N LEU A 440 -23.89 -12.80 -1.93
CA LEU A 440 -24.00 -11.58 -1.12
C LEU A 440 -25.29 -11.59 -0.31
N SER A 441 -26.42 -11.92 -0.92
CA SER A 441 -27.72 -11.97 -0.23
C SER A 441 -27.78 -12.99 0.92
N GLN A 442 -27.00 -14.06 0.82
CA GLN A 442 -26.92 -15.11 1.84
C GLN A 442 -25.96 -14.74 2.97
N VAL A 443 -24.80 -14.16 2.62
CA VAL A 443 -23.72 -13.88 3.58
C VAL A 443 -23.90 -12.53 4.28
N ALA A 444 -24.43 -11.53 3.57
CA ALA A 444 -24.65 -10.18 4.10
C ALA A 444 -26.04 -9.64 3.67
N PRO A 445 -27.13 -10.16 4.28
CA PRO A 445 -28.47 -9.71 3.96
C PRO A 445 -28.63 -8.19 4.12
N GLY A 446 -29.22 -7.54 3.11
CA GLY A 446 -29.42 -6.09 3.09
C GLY A 446 -28.29 -5.29 2.45
N GLU A 447 -27.13 -5.90 2.17
CA GLU A 447 -26.08 -5.24 1.42
C GLU A 447 -26.43 -5.18 -0.08
N VAL A 448 -26.18 -4.02 -0.68
CA VAL A 448 -26.44 -3.79 -2.11
C VAL A 448 -25.21 -4.22 -2.91
N PRO A 449 -25.36 -5.04 -3.97
CA PRO A 449 -24.27 -5.36 -4.89
C PRO A 449 -23.67 -4.09 -5.49
N ASP A 450 -22.34 -3.97 -5.45
CA ASP A 450 -21.60 -2.87 -6.06
C ASP A 450 -20.37 -3.36 -6.83
N TYR A 451 -19.76 -2.47 -7.60
CA TYR A 451 -18.66 -2.81 -8.51
C TYR A 451 -17.40 -3.24 -7.76
N ILE A 452 -17.12 -2.63 -6.61
CA ILE A 452 -15.93 -2.91 -5.81
C ILE A 452 -16.09 -4.22 -5.05
N SER A 453 -17.26 -4.48 -4.46
CA SER A 453 -17.51 -5.77 -3.82
C SER A 453 -17.56 -6.92 -4.82
N LEU A 454 -18.09 -6.72 -6.03
CA LEU A 454 -17.97 -7.69 -7.11
C LEU A 454 -16.49 -7.96 -7.48
N GLU A 455 -15.66 -6.92 -7.53
CA GLU A 455 -14.23 -7.07 -7.81
C GLU A 455 -13.53 -7.92 -6.74
N GLY A 456 -13.75 -7.61 -5.46
CA GLY A 456 -13.20 -8.38 -4.34
C GLY A 456 -13.65 -9.83 -4.36
N TYR A 457 -14.91 -10.08 -4.75
CA TYR A 457 -15.45 -11.43 -4.91
C TYR A 457 -14.76 -12.22 -6.01
N ILE A 458 -14.56 -11.63 -7.19
CA ILE A 458 -13.89 -12.30 -8.32
C ILE A 458 -12.42 -12.54 -7.99
N ALA A 459 -11.73 -11.54 -7.44
CA ALA A 459 -10.33 -11.65 -7.03
C ALA A 459 -10.13 -12.78 -6.01
N ALA A 460 -10.98 -12.86 -4.98
CA ALA A 460 -10.92 -13.92 -4.00
C ALA A 460 -11.18 -15.31 -4.61
N ASN A 461 -12.14 -15.42 -5.53
CA ASN A 461 -12.40 -16.70 -6.21
C ASN A 461 -11.24 -17.14 -7.12
N LEU A 462 -10.50 -16.20 -7.73
CA LEU A 462 -9.27 -16.51 -8.48
C LEU A 462 -8.19 -17.09 -7.55
N LEU A 463 -8.01 -16.50 -6.36
CA LEU A 463 -7.11 -17.04 -5.34
C LEU A 463 -7.57 -18.42 -4.85
N ILE A 464 -8.87 -18.60 -4.60
CA ILE A 464 -9.45 -19.87 -4.16
C ILE A 464 -9.22 -20.98 -5.20
N ASP A 465 -9.37 -20.69 -6.48
CA ASP A 465 -9.06 -21.62 -7.58
C ASP A 465 -7.59 -22.06 -7.51
N ALA A 466 -6.66 -21.11 -7.42
CA ALA A 466 -5.23 -21.41 -7.34
C ALA A 466 -4.88 -22.23 -6.08
N LEU A 467 -5.46 -21.89 -4.92
CA LEU A 467 -5.28 -22.65 -3.67
C LEU A 467 -5.80 -24.08 -3.79
N LYS A 468 -6.95 -24.30 -4.45
CA LYS A 468 -7.48 -25.64 -4.70
C LYS A 468 -6.54 -26.45 -5.59
N ARG A 469 -5.98 -25.85 -6.65
CA ARG A 469 -5.01 -26.49 -7.55
C ARG A 469 -3.67 -26.83 -6.88
N CYS A 470 -3.27 -26.12 -5.82
CA CYS A 470 -2.06 -26.46 -5.05
C CYS A 470 -2.17 -27.80 -4.30
N GLY A 471 -3.38 -28.23 -3.96
CA GLY A 471 -3.60 -29.39 -3.10
C GLY A 471 -3.20 -29.15 -1.62
N PRO A 472 -3.10 -30.22 -0.82
CA PRO A 472 -3.00 -30.13 0.65
C PRO A 472 -1.64 -29.61 1.15
N GLN A 473 -0.58 -29.74 0.34
CA GLN A 473 0.77 -29.28 0.64
C GLN A 473 0.95 -27.86 0.11
N LEU A 474 0.29 -26.89 0.74
CA LEU A 474 0.36 -25.47 0.39
C LEU A 474 1.66 -24.86 0.92
N ASP A 475 2.39 -24.16 0.06
CA ASP A 475 3.44 -23.20 0.40
C ASP A 475 3.39 -22.02 -0.60
N THR A 476 4.17 -20.96 -0.34
CA THR A 476 4.13 -19.78 -1.22
C THR A 476 4.57 -20.08 -2.64
N GLU A 477 5.61 -20.90 -2.84
CA GLU A 477 6.15 -21.16 -4.18
C GLU A 477 5.19 -22.00 -5.02
N ARG A 478 4.54 -23.00 -4.42
CA ARG A 478 3.48 -23.78 -5.08
C ARG A 478 2.28 -22.93 -5.46
N LEU A 479 1.90 -21.97 -4.62
CA LEU A 479 0.83 -21.04 -4.97
C LEU A 479 1.23 -20.11 -6.11
N VAL A 480 2.48 -19.61 -6.11
CA VAL A 480 3.03 -18.84 -7.23
C VAL A 480 2.98 -19.66 -8.52
N GLU A 481 3.42 -20.92 -8.51
CA GLU A 481 3.35 -21.81 -9.67
C GLU A 481 1.91 -22.10 -10.13
N ALA A 482 0.98 -22.28 -9.19
CA ALA A 482 -0.45 -22.42 -9.50
C ALA A 482 -1.01 -21.15 -10.14
N LEU A 483 -0.64 -19.96 -9.64
CA LEU A 483 -1.03 -18.70 -10.25
C LEU A 483 -0.43 -18.56 -11.66
N GLU A 484 0.88 -18.72 -11.83
CA GLU A 484 1.62 -18.63 -13.11
C GLU A 484 1.17 -19.67 -14.17
N SER A 485 0.46 -20.72 -13.78
CA SER A 485 -0.11 -21.74 -14.67
C SER A 485 -1.57 -21.48 -15.06
N THR A 486 -2.17 -20.38 -14.60
CA THR A 486 -3.55 -20.02 -14.95
C THR A 486 -3.62 -19.63 -16.43
N ARG A 487 -4.37 -20.41 -17.22
CA ARG A 487 -4.60 -20.17 -18.66
C ARG A 487 -6.08 -20.27 -18.95
N ASN A 488 -6.60 -19.30 -19.70
CA ASN A 488 -7.97 -19.27 -20.19
C ASN A 488 -9.01 -19.59 -19.11
N LEU A 489 -8.80 -19.13 -17.87
CA LEU A 489 -9.71 -19.42 -16.78
C LEU A 489 -10.97 -18.59 -16.96
N ASP A 490 -12.08 -19.25 -17.28
CA ASP A 490 -13.38 -18.61 -17.37
C ASP A 490 -14.06 -18.62 -15.98
N MET A 491 -14.28 -17.43 -15.43
CA MET A 491 -15.02 -17.24 -14.20
C MET A 491 -16.42 -16.65 -14.44
N GLY A 492 -16.90 -16.63 -15.68
CA GLY A 492 -18.25 -16.17 -16.01
C GLY A 492 -18.40 -14.65 -16.09
N LEU A 493 -17.29 -13.93 -16.29
CA LEU A 493 -17.26 -12.48 -16.47
C LEU A 493 -17.36 -12.04 -17.95
N GLY A 494 -17.32 -12.99 -18.89
CA GLY A 494 -17.27 -12.70 -20.34
C GLY A 494 -15.88 -12.33 -20.86
N ALA A 495 -14.83 -12.56 -20.06
CA ALA A 495 -13.42 -12.52 -20.49
C ALA A 495 -12.63 -13.58 -19.73
N ALA A 496 -11.66 -14.22 -20.40
CA ALA A 496 -10.84 -15.24 -19.79
C ALA A 496 -9.69 -14.62 -18.97
N LEU A 497 -9.40 -15.19 -17.81
CA LEU A 497 -8.29 -14.78 -16.95
C LEU A 497 -7.02 -15.57 -17.26
N ASN A 498 -5.87 -14.88 -17.30
CA ASN A 498 -4.58 -15.47 -17.63
C ASN A 498 -3.48 -14.91 -16.72
N LEU A 499 -2.62 -15.76 -16.19
CA LEU A 499 -1.44 -15.34 -15.41
C LEU A 499 -0.27 -16.20 -15.84
N SER A 500 0.91 -15.62 -16.05
CA SER A 500 2.11 -16.35 -16.48
C SER A 500 3.36 -15.79 -15.82
N ARG A 501 4.50 -16.48 -15.91
CA ARG A 501 5.80 -15.97 -15.42
C ARG A 501 6.17 -14.58 -15.97
N GLY A 502 5.71 -14.25 -17.17
CA GLY A 502 5.96 -12.96 -17.81
C GLY A 502 4.84 -11.94 -17.60
N ASP A 503 3.72 -12.35 -17.01
CA ASP A 503 2.54 -11.50 -16.88
C ASP A 503 1.72 -11.87 -15.63
N HIS A 504 1.84 -11.03 -14.59
CA HIS A 504 1.12 -11.18 -13.34
C HIS A 504 -0.16 -10.33 -13.30
N GLN A 505 -0.77 -10.01 -14.45
CA GLN A 505 -2.07 -9.35 -14.54
C GLN A 505 -3.13 -10.30 -15.12
N ALA A 506 -4.11 -10.69 -14.29
CA ALA A 506 -5.11 -11.69 -14.68
C ALA A 506 -6.07 -11.19 -15.77
N LEU A 507 -6.38 -9.89 -15.77
CA LEU A 507 -7.41 -9.28 -16.60
C LEU A 507 -6.89 -7.98 -17.24
N HIS A 508 -7.01 -7.91 -18.56
CA HIS A 508 -6.74 -6.69 -19.34
C HIS A 508 -8.01 -6.02 -19.86
N LYS A 509 -9.17 -6.68 -19.73
CA LYS A 509 -10.45 -6.13 -20.20
C LYS A 509 -10.86 -4.96 -19.31
N VAL A 510 -11.23 -3.86 -19.98
CA VAL A 510 -11.90 -2.71 -19.37
C VAL A 510 -13.34 -2.69 -19.87
N TRP A 511 -14.30 -2.58 -18.96
CA TRP A 511 -15.71 -2.31 -19.32
C TRP A 511 -15.99 -0.83 -19.16
N GLY A 512 -16.91 -0.30 -19.97
CA GLY A 512 -17.44 1.05 -19.79
C GLY A 512 -18.83 1.00 -19.18
N THR A 513 -19.13 1.92 -18.27
CA THR A 513 -20.50 2.18 -17.86
C THR A 513 -20.81 3.67 -17.88
N GLN A 514 -22.05 4.02 -18.19
CA GLN A 514 -22.55 5.39 -18.15
C GLN A 514 -23.73 5.49 -17.17
N LEU A 515 -23.70 6.51 -16.31
CA LEU A 515 -24.76 6.77 -15.35
C LEU A 515 -26.00 7.32 -16.06
N ASP A 516 -27.15 6.72 -15.80
CA ASP A 516 -28.45 7.22 -16.24
C ASP A 516 -29.11 8.13 -15.20
N LYS A 517 -30.22 8.76 -15.59
CA LYS A 517 -30.97 9.70 -14.74
C LYS A 517 -31.66 9.04 -13.54
N SER A 518 -31.74 7.70 -13.50
CA SER A 518 -32.27 6.94 -12.37
C SER A 518 -31.19 6.64 -11.32
N GLY A 519 -29.93 6.99 -11.61
CA GLY A 519 -28.81 6.69 -10.73
C GLY A 519 -28.22 5.30 -10.94
N VAL A 520 -28.54 4.64 -12.07
CA VAL A 520 -28.03 3.31 -12.41
C VAL A 520 -27.00 3.42 -13.53
N TYR A 521 -25.87 2.74 -13.37
CA TYR A 521 -24.86 2.63 -14.42
C TYR A 521 -25.28 1.57 -15.44
N GLN A 522 -25.39 1.98 -16.70
CA GLN A 522 -25.66 1.11 -17.84
C GLN A 522 -24.35 0.76 -18.56
N PRO A 523 -24.15 -0.48 -19.02
CA PRO A 523 -22.98 -0.84 -19.81
C PRO A 523 -22.95 -0.05 -21.13
N ILE A 524 -21.76 0.38 -21.53
CA ILE A 524 -21.50 1.02 -22.83
C ILE A 524 -20.32 0.32 -23.51
N ASP A 525 -20.30 0.37 -24.84
CA ASP A 525 -19.12 -0.05 -25.59
C ASP A 525 -18.08 1.08 -25.60
N LEU A 526 -16.82 0.73 -25.32
CA LEU A 526 -15.70 1.67 -25.30
C LEU A 526 -14.91 1.66 -26.63
N GLU A 527 -15.16 0.70 -27.51
CA GLU A 527 -14.39 0.49 -28.75
C GLU A 527 -15.24 0.43 -30.02
#